data_AF-A0A093ZQF8-F1
#
_entry.id   AF-A0A093ZQF8-F1
#
_cell.length_a   1.000
_cell.length_b   1.000
_cell.length_c   1.000
_cell.angle_alpha   90.00
_cell.angle_beta   90.00
_cell.angle_gamma   90.00
#
_symmetry.space_group_name_H-M   'P 1'
#
loop_
_entity.id
_entity.type
_entity.pdbx_description
1 polymer ?
#
loop_
_entity_poly.entity_id
_entity_poly.type
_entity_poly.pdbx_seq_one_letter_code
_entity_poly.pdbx_strand_id
1 'polypeptide(L)'
;MLFRRFKDPKGDITETTTEVADPDNALGTTKTETPSIDHEEAAVHAHLKTFKNLHEYDLSLPADLRDAVGHTTEAHDIAGELKLEHEINDNSPYPEVRAAVRNYDDGGPANTVRAWVIGLVLVTIASGLNQLFFLRYPSFSLNSLICQLVAYPIGCAWARWMPEHEFNWFGLKWKTNPGKFNMKEHTIITVMANCTLSGPVAYSLDTIVALKGFYKKDLGWGFNILFTISQQVIGYGLAGICRRFLVWPAAMIWPTNLVNTSVFYALHDHRGSDPERTNGWSVGRYRYFLYVVLGSFCYHWFPELIAPFLSVFAFVTWIKPNSPVINQLFGGTSGLSLIPITFDWNIITQFVLSPLQFPVFALLNVGCSVMLFFWVITPALHYTGAFYAEYLPILDNTIRDNTGAAYEVANVLTPDLKFDVEKYKAYSPLFLSTGNMWFFGASFAAITSVLVHTFLYERAVVWARFKDSRVEDEDVHRRLMRKFKEVPDWWYMLIFVVMLALAMVVCQGEFLSL
;
A
#
# COMPACT_ATOMS: atom_id res chain seq x y z
N MET A 1 -31.66 0.64 -27.40
CA MET A 1 -31.98 1.65 -28.45
C MET A 1 -31.37 2.97 -27.98
N LEU A 2 -30.39 3.61 -28.59
CA LEU A 2 -29.82 3.59 -29.93
C LEU A 2 -28.33 3.94 -29.78
N PHE A 3 -27.43 3.04 -30.18
CA PHE A 3 -26.01 3.35 -30.37
C PHE A 3 -25.86 4.21 -31.63
N ARG A 4 -25.24 5.40 -31.52
CA ARG A 4 -24.83 6.19 -32.68
C ARG A 4 -23.32 6.00 -32.90
N ARG A 5 -23.01 5.48 -34.08
CA ARG A 5 -21.70 5.22 -34.68
C ARG A 5 -20.75 6.42 -34.51
N PHE A 6 -19.57 6.18 -33.95
CA PHE A 6 -18.42 7.06 -34.14
C PHE A 6 -17.92 6.92 -35.59
N LYS A 7 -17.65 8.08 -36.20
CA LYS A 7 -17.23 8.26 -37.58
C LYS A 7 -15.78 8.74 -37.51
N ASP A 8 -14.86 8.00 -38.12
CA ASP A 8 -13.45 8.38 -38.21
C ASP A 8 -13.27 9.76 -38.88
N PRO A 9 -12.40 10.62 -38.35
CA PRO A 9 -11.74 11.63 -39.14
C PRO A 9 -10.37 11.11 -39.58
N LYS A 10 -10.25 10.85 -40.89
CA LYS A 10 -8.96 10.69 -41.59
C LYS A 10 -8.08 11.90 -41.29
N GLY A 11 -6.89 11.66 -40.73
CA GLY A 11 -5.80 12.63 -40.64
C GLY A 11 -4.52 11.95 -41.09
N ASP A 12 -3.95 12.45 -42.19
CA ASP A 12 -2.67 12.02 -42.75
C ASP A 12 -1.55 12.07 -41.70
N ILE A 13 -0.87 10.94 -41.50
CA ILE A 13 0.41 10.88 -40.79
C ILE A 13 1.48 10.95 -41.86
N THR A 14 2.12 12.12 -41.98
CA THR A 14 3.34 12.29 -42.77
C THR A 14 4.52 11.79 -41.93
N GLU A 15 5.01 10.59 -42.26
CA GLU A 15 6.28 10.09 -41.73
C GLU A 15 7.43 11.00 -42.16
N THR A 16 8.15 11.56 -41.20
CA THR A 16 9.45 12.20 -41.45
C THR A 16 10.50 11.45 -40.64
N THR A 17 11.04 10.40 -41.23
CA THR A 17 12.26 9.72 -40.75
C THR A 17 13.46 10.65 -40.93
N THR A 18 14.09 11.04 -39.82
CA THR A 18 15.45 11.59 -39.83
C THR A 18 16.38 10.53 -39.26
N GLU A 19 17.11 9.86 -40.16
CA GLU A 19 18.21 8.97 -39.83
C GLU A 19 19.37 9.77 -39.23
N VAL A 20 19.82 9.39 -38.03
CA VAL A 20 21.15 9.74 -37.53
C VAL A 20 21.95 8.45 -37.52
N ALA A 21 22.90 8.34 -38.44
CA ALA A 21 23.84 7.23 -38.55
C ALA A 21 24.91 7.32 -37.46
N ASP A 22 25.15 6.21 -36.76
CA ASP A 22 26.34 5.98 -35.95
C ASP A 22 26.97 4.64 -36.42
N PRO A 23 28.18 4.63 -37.00
CA PRO A 23 28.79 3.42 -37.52
C PRO A 23 29.71 2.83 -36.44
N ASP A 24 29.31 1.71 -35.83
CA ASP A 24 30.22 0.65 -35.37
C ASP A 24 29.45 -0.40 -34.54
N ASN A 25 28.91 -1.42 -35.21
CA ASN A 25 28.82 -2.76 -34.59
C ASN A 25 28.60 -3.83 -35.67
N ALA A 26 29.71 -4.38 -36.16
CA ALA A 26 29.69 -5.57 -37.00
C ALA A 26 29.59 -6.82 -36.11
N LEU A 27 28.43 -7.48 -36.09
CA LEU A 27 28.28 -8.87 -35.65
C LEU A 27 26.97 -9.48 -36.18
N GLY A 28 27.12 -10.45 -37.09
CA GLY A 28 26.16 -11.54 -37.31
C GLY A 28 24.81 -11.19 -37.93
N THR A 29 24.71 -11.29 -39.25
CA THR A 29 23.42 -11.37 -39.97
C THR A 29 22.68 -12.65 -39.60
N THR A 30 21.84 -12.60 -38.56
CA THR A 30 20.72 -13.53 -38.39
C THR A 30 19.56 -12.96 -39.17
N LYS A 31 19.13 -13.65 -40.25
CA LYS A 31 17.91 -13.31 -40.96
C LYS A 31 16.74 -13.44 -39.98
N THR A 32 16.17 -12.32 -39.56
CA THR A 32 14.87 -12.32 -38.91
C THR A 32 13.85 -12.66 -39.99
N GLU A 33 13.43 -13.92 -40.06
CA GLU A 33 12.24 -14.31 -40.81
C GLU A 33 11.05 -13.54 -40.21
N THR A 34 10.39 -12.73 -41.04
CA THR A 34 9.09 -12.16 -40.69
C THR A 34 8.16 -13.34 -40.40
N PRO A 35 7.53 -13.44 -39.22
CA PRO A 35 6.64 -14.56 -38.91
C PRO A 35 5.51 -14.58 -39.97
N SER A 36 5.18 -15.77 -40.46
CA SER A 36 4.00 -15.95 -41.30
C SER A 36 2.74 -15.52 -40.52
N ILE A 37 1.73 -14.98 -41.19
CA ILE A 37 0.47 -14.51 -40.57
C ILE A 37 -0.13 -15.62 -39.67
N ASP A 38 -0.09 -16.87 -40.11
CA ASP A 38 -0.54 -18.04 -39.34
C ASP A 38 0.19 -18.24 -37.99
N HIS A 39 1.45 -17.79 -37.90
CA HIS A 39 2.26 -17.88 -36.69
C HIS A 39 1.89 -16.79 -35.67
N GLU A 40 1.51 -15.61 -36.15
CA GLU A 40 1.03 -14.50 -35.33
C GLU A 40 -0.36 -14.80 -34.77
N GLU A 41 -1.28 -15.30 -35.59
CA GLU A 41 -2.62 -15.72 -35.15
C GLU A 41 -2.57 -16.81 -34.06
N ALA A 42 -1.71 -17.82 -34.25
CA ALA A 42 -1.53 -18.87 -33.25
C ALA A 42 -0.93 -18.36 -31.92
N ALA A 43 -0.06 -17.35 -31.99
CA ALA A 43 0.52 -16.72 -30.81
C ALA A 43 -0.52 -15.89 -30.04
N VAL A 44 -1.32 -15.10 -30.76
CA VAL A 44 -2.42 -14.30 -30.19
C VAL A 44 -3.43 -15.21 -29.49
N HIS A 45 -3.85 -16.29 -30.15
CA HIS A 45 -4.76 -17.27 -29.54
C HIS A 45 -4.18 -17.89 -28.26
N ALA A 46 -2.90 -18.27 -28.28
CA ALA A 46 -2.23 -18.85 -27.11
C ALA A 46 -2.10 -17.84 -25.95
N HIS A 47 -1.85 -16.57 -26.28
CA HIS A 47 -1.76 -15.48 -25.30
C HIS A 47 -3.12 -15.24 -24.63
N LEU A 48 -4.19 -15.03 -25.40
CA LEU A 48 -5.54 -14.82 -24.86
C LEU A 48 -6.05 -15.99 -24.02
N LYS A 49 -5.72 -17.22 -24.42
CA LYS A 49 -6.02 -18.42 -23.63
C LYS A 49 -5.27 -18.42 -22.29
N THR A 50 -4.02 -17.99 -22.30
CA THR A 50 -3.21 -17.86 -21.07
C THR A 50 -3.77 -16.74 -20.19
N PHE A 51 -4.09 -15.58 -20.76
CA PHE A 51 -4.72 -14.46 -20.09
C PHE A 51 -6.04 -14.86 -19.42
N LYS A 52 -6.91 -15.59 -20.13
CA LYS A 52 -8.16 -16.14 -19.59
C LYS A 52 -7.93 -17.01 -18.35
N ASN A 53 -6.98 -17.94 -18.43
CA ASN A 53 -6.70 -18.87 -17.32
C ASN A 53 -6.08 -18.15 -16.11
N LEU A 54 -5.27 -17.11 -16.34
CA LEU A 54 -4.63 -16.35 -15.26
C LEU A 54 -5.60 -15.41 -14.55
N HIS A 55 -6.64 -14.93 -15.23
CA HIS A 55 -7.59 -13.95 -14.71
C HIS A 55 -8.98 -14.54 -14.39
N GLU A 56 -9.11 -15.87 -14.34
CA GLU A 56 -10.39 -16.54 -14.10
C GLU A 56 -11.06 -16.03 -12.80
N TYR A 57 -10.28 -15.90 -11.73
CA TYR A 57 -10.76 -15.48 -10.40
C TYR A 57 -10.49 -14.01 -10.06
N ASP A 58 -9.98 -13.21 -11.00
CA ASP A 58 -9.60 -11.82 -10.72
C ASP A 58 -10.82 -10.90 -10.66
N LEU A 59 -11.30 -10.54 -9.47
CA LEU A 59 -12.47 -9.67 -9.32
C LEU A 59 -12.26 -8.22 -9.79
N SER A 60 -11.02 -7.78 -10.02
CA SER A 60 -10.70 -6.44 -10.49
C SER A 60 -10.84 -6.30 -12.00
N LEU A 61 -10.72 -7.41 -12.74
CA LEU A 61 -10.87 -7.41 -14.19
C LEU A 61 -12.36 -7.25 -14.58
N PRO A 62 -12.70 -6.28 -15.46
CA PRO A 62 -14.08 -6.09 -15.92
C PRO A 62 -14.70 -7.37 -16.48
N ALA A 63 -15.93 -7.67 -16.05
CA ALA A 63 -16.62 -8.91 -16.42
C ALA A 63 -16.89 -9.00 -17.93
N ASP A 64 -17.22 -7.88 -18.56
CA ASP A 64 -17.40 -7.76 -20.01
C ASP A 64 -16.14 -8.09 -20.79
N LEU A 65 -14.97 -7.62 -20.34
CA LEU A 65 -13.69 -7.95 -20.96
C LEU A 65 -13.36 -9.44 -20.79
N ARG A 66 -13.57 -9.99 -19.59
CA ARG A 66 -13.32 -11.42 -19.31
C ARG A 66 -14.21 -12.33 -20.14
N ASP A 67 -15.49 -12.01 -20.23
CA ASP A 67 -16.48 -12.76 -21.01
C ASP A 67 -16.18 -12.66 -22.51
N ALA A 68 -15.78 -11.48 -22.99
CA ALA A 68 -15.37 -11.28 -24.38
C ALA A 68 -14.15 -12.11 -24.75
N VAL A 69 -13.10 -12.11 -23.91
CA VAL A 69 -11.92 -12.99 -24.11
C VAL A 69 -12.32 -14.46 -24.04
N GLY A 70 -13.19 -14.83 -23.10
CA GLY A 70 -13.69 -16.19 -22.96
C GLY A 70 -14.40 -16.70 -24.23
N HIS A 71 -15.33 -15.92 -24.75
CA HIS A 71 -16.14 -16.27 -25.93
C HIS A 71 -15.32 -16.27 -27.22
N THR A 72 -14.47 -15.26 -27.44
CA THR A 72 -13.64 -15.18 -28.66
C THR A 72 -12.61 -16.31 -28.74
N THR A 73 -11.96 -16.64 -27.62
CA THR A 73 -11.00 -17.74 -27.53
C THR A 73 -11.68 -19.10 -27.74
N GLU A 74 -12.90 -19.30 -27.23
CA GLU A 74 -13.64 -20.56 -27.42
C GLU A 74 -14.19 -20.71 -28.84
N ALA A 75 -14.63 -19.60 -29.45
CA ALA A 75 -15.14 -19.57 -30.80
C ALA A 75 -14.02 -19.61 -31.86
N HIS A 76 -12.76 -19.42 -31.48
CA HIS A 76 -11.63 -19.20 -32.38
C HIS A 76 -11.91 -18.10 -33.42
N ASP A 77 -12.48 -16.99 -32.97
CA ASP A 77 -12.76 -15.82 -33.82
C ASP A 77 -11.49 -14.98 -34.00
N ILE A 78 -10.71 -15.29 -35.03
CA ILE A 78 -9.40 -14.67 -35.32
C ILE A 78 -9.48 -13.14 -35.33
N ALA A 79 -10.53 -12.56 -35.95
CA ALA A 79 -10.67 -11.11 -36.03
C ALA A 79 -11.00 -10.49 -34.66
N GLY A 80 -11.80 -11.17 -33.86
CA GLY A 80 -12.11 -10.79 -32.48
C GLY A 80 -10.89 -10.91 -31.56
N GLU A 81 -10.12 -11.98 -31.70
CA GLU A 81 -8.90 -12.24 -30.95
C GLU A 81 -7.84 -11.16 -31.20
N LEU A 82 -7.54 -10.85 -32.47
CA LEU A 82 -6.60 -9.76 -32.83
C LEU A 82 -7.02 -8.41 -32.27
N LYS A 83 -8.33 -8.11 -32.29
CA LYS A 83 -8.85 -6.85 -31.76
C LYS A 83 -8.70 -6.76 -30.24
N LEU A 84 -9.04 -7.82 -29.53
CA LEU A 84 -8.91 -7.88 -28.06
C LEU A 84 -7.46 -7.83 -27.62
N GLU A 85 -6.58 -8.51 -28.34
CA GLU A 85 -5.14 -8.48 -28.11
C GLU A 85 -4.60 -7.06 -28.21
N HIS A 86 -4.98 -6.31 -29.24
CA HIS A 86 -4.59 -4.91 -29.40
C HIS A 86 -5.15 -4.03 -28.27
N GLU A 87 -6.39 -4.27 -27.83
CA GLU A 87 -7.00 -3.53 -26.72
C GLU A 87 -6.30 -3.77 -25.37
N ILE A 88 -5.93 -5.03 -25.09
CA ILE A 88 -5.19 -5.43 -23.89
C ILE A 88 -3.73 -4.96 -23.94
N ASN A 89 -3.12 -4.90 -25.13
CA ASN A 89 -1.72 -4.53 -25.28
C ASN A 89 -1.47 -3.03 -25.38
N ASP A 90 -2.39 -2.21 -25.85
CA ASP A 90 -2.18 -0.77 -25.98
C ASP A 90 -2.25 -0.02 -24.65
N ASN A 91 -3.03 -0.55 -23.71
CA ASN A 91 -3.30 0.09 -22.43
C ASN A 91 -3.56 -0.96 -21.35
N SER A 92 -3.56 -0.55 -20.09
CA SER A 92 -3.84 -1.49 -19.01
C SER A 92 -5.23 -2.12 -19.18
N PRO A 93 -5.41 -3.44 -18.96
CA PRO A 93 -6.73 -4.07 -18.99
C PRO A 93 -7.64 -3.52 -17.88
N TYR A 94 -7.07 -2.87 -16.86
CA TYR A 94 -7.77 -2.31 -15.70
C TYR A 94 -8.15 -0.83 -15.91
N PRO A 95 -9.45 -0.50 -15.94
CA PRO A 95 -9.93 0.88 -16.15
C PRO A 95 -9.37 1.90 -15.15
N GLU A 96 -9.25 1.53 -13.89
CA GLU A 96 -8.71 2.37 -12.82
C GLU A 96 -7.24 2.74 -13.04
N VAL A 97 -6.44 1.81 -13.57
CA VAL A 97 -5.04 2.08 -13.94
C VAL A 97 -5.00 3.02 -15.14
N ARG A 98 -5.83 2.77 -16.18
CA ARG A 98 -5.94 3.66 -17.36
C ARG A 98 -6.35 5.08 -17.00
N ALA A 99 -7.19 5.23 -15.98
CA ALA A 99 -7.66 6.53 -15.52
C ALA A 99 -6.59 7.29 -14.71
N ALA A 100 -5.76 6.56 -13.96
CA ALA A 100 -4.83 7.13 -12.99
C ALA A 100 -3.36 7.18 -13.46
N VAL A 101 -2.99 6.46 -14.54
CA VAL A 101 -1.62 6.36 -15.05
C VAL A 101 -1.61 6.52 -16.57
N ARG A 102 -0.65 7.31 -17.08
CA ARG A 102 -0.44 7.51 -18.52
C ARG A 102 0.35 6.35 -19.11
N ASN A 103 -0.04 5.89 -20.29
CA ASN A 103 0.65 4.84 -21.06
C ASN A 103 1.87 5.36 -21.85
N TYR A 104 2.55 6.41 -21.38
CA TYR A 104 3.78 6.93 -21.97
C TYR A 104 4.69 7.55 -20.90
N ASP A 105 5.98 7.65 -21.20
CA ASP A 105 6.99 8.24 -20.32
C ASP A 105 7.46 9.59 -20.87
N ASP A 106 7.22 10.65 -20.10
CA ASP A 106 7.64 12.03 -20.38
C ASP A 106 9.17 12.26 -20.30
N GLY A 107 9.93 11.26 -19.85
CA GLY A 107 11.39 11.34 -19.73
C GLY A 107 11.85 12.15 -18.51
N GLY A 108 13.10 12.63 -18.55
CA GLY A 108 13.70 13.47 -17.49
C GLY A 108 14.53 12.71 -16.44
N PRO A 109 15.38 13.43 -15.68
CA PRO A 109 16.22 12.84 -14.65
C PRO A 109 15.39 12.44 -13.42
N ALA A 110 15.69 11.26 -12.84
CA ALA A 110 15.05 10.78 -11.60
C ALA A 110 16.01 10.85 -10.40
N ASN A 111 17.24 10.38 -10.59
CA ASN A 111 18.27 10.33 -9.55
C ASN A 111 19.06 11.65 -9.50
N THR A 112 18.64 12.59 -8.65
CA THR A 112 19.22 13.94 -8.57
C THR A 112 19.55 14.32 -7.14
N VAL A 113 20.53 15.21 -6.95
CA VAL A 113 20.90 15.73 -5.62
C VAL A 113 19.69 16.39 -4.94
N ARG A 114 18.92 17.16 -5.72
CA ARG A 114 17.66 17.78 -5.29
C ARG A 114 16.68 16.74 -4.72
N ALA A 115 16.44 15.64 -5.42
CA ALA A 115 15.51 14.60 -4.97
C ALA A 115 15.97 13.97 -3.65
N TRP A 116 17.25 13.58 -3.55
CA TRP A 116 17.82 12.99 -2.32
C TRP A 116 17.74 13.93 -1.12
N VAL A 117 18.15 15.19 -1.28
CA VAL A 117 18.16 16.16 -0.18
C VAL A 117 16.73 16.43 0.32
N ILE A 118 15.80 16.73 -0.59
CA ILE A 118 14.41 17.01 -0.21
C ILE A 118 13.78 15.76 0.44
N GLY A 119 13.95 14.59 -0.17
CA GLY A 119 13.37 13.35 0.34
C GLY A 119 13.90 12.97 1.72
N LEU A 120 15.21 12.92 1.92
CA LEU A 120 15.78 12.54 3.21
C LEU A 120 15.40 13.50 4.35
N VAL A 121 15.33 14.81 4.07
CA VAL A 121 14.91 15.81 5.06
C VAL A 121 13.44 15.63 5.43
N LEU A 122 12.54 15.55 4.44
CA LEU A 122 11.12 15.39 4.68
C LEU A 122 10.80 14.07 5.40
N VAL A 123 11.47 12.98 5.00
CA VAL A 123 11.31 11.66 5.63
C VAL A 123 11.74 11.67 7.09
N THR A 124 12.89 12.29 7.39
CA THR A 124 13.40 12.37 8.77
C THR A 124 12.41 13.11 9.67
N ILE A 125 11.89 14.26 9.18
CA ILE A 125 10.91 15.05 9.93
C ILE A 125 9.60 14.28 10.10
N ALA A 126 9.05 13.73 9.02
CA ALA A 126 7.76 13.03 9.04
C ALA A 126 7.81 11.77 9.91
N SER A 127 8.89 10.98 9.83
CA SER A 127 9.07 9.78 10.66
C SER A 127 9.20 10.14 12.15
N GLY A 128 9.92 11.21 12.48
CA GLY A 128 10.00 11.71 13.85
C GLY A 128 8.66 12.19 14.41
N LEU A 129 7.87 12.89 13.59
CA LEU A 129 6.51 13.32 13.96
C LEU A 129 5.57 12.13 14.16
N ASN A 130 5.61 11.14 13.28
CA ASN A 130 4.83 9.92 13.42
C ASN A 130 5.16 9.18 14.73
N GLN A 131 6.44 9.10 15.09
CA GLN A 131 6.84 8.51 16.36
C GLN A 131 6.23 9.24 17.57
N LEU A 132 6.18 10.58 17.52
CA LEU A 132 5.58 11.38 18.57
C LEU A 132 4.05 11.20 18.66
N PHE A 133 3.37 11.10 17.52
CA PHE A 133 1.91 10.95 17.46
C PHE A 133 1.42 9.54 17.73
N PHE A 134 2.25 8.52 17.48
CA PHE A 134 1.90 7.13 17.72
C PHE A 134 1.62 6.82 19.20
N LEU A 135 2.30 7.50 20.12
CA LEU A 135 2.10 7.33 21.56
C LEU A 135 0.87 8.09 22.12
N ARG A 136 0.08 8.75 21.26
CA ARG A 136 -1.15 9.47 21.64
C ARG A 136 -2.39 8.63 21.37
N TYR A 137 -3.45 8.88 22.13
CA TYR A 137 -4.79 8.32 21.88
C TYR A 137 -5.81 9.44 21.65
N PRO A 138 -6.52 9.47 20.51
CA PRO A 138 -6.31 8.62 19.33
C PRO A 138 -4.94 8.90 18.68
N SER A 139 -4.35 7.87 18.07
CA SER A 139 -3.08 8.02 17.35
C SER A 139 -3.31 8.67 15.99
N PHE A 140 -2.39 9.52 15.57
CA PHE A 140 -2.40 10.14 14.25
C PHE A 140 -1.12 9.74 13.50
N SER A 141 -1.19 9.57 12.19
CA SER A 141 -0.02 9.28 11.36
C SER A 141 -0.03 10.07 10.06
N LEU A 142 1.11 10.67 9.74
CA LEU A 142 1.41 11.27 8.45
C LEU A 142 1.71 10.15 7.44
N ASN A 143 1.17 10.29 6.23
CA ASN A 143 1.42 9.38 5.13
C ASN A 143 2.31 10.03 4.05
N SER A 144 2.68 9.25 3.02
CA SER A 144 3.54 9.74 1.94
C SER A 144 2.93 10.87 1.10
N LEU A 145 1.60 11.01 1.06
CA LEU A 145 0.91 12.07 0.30
C LEU A 145 1.25 13.45 0.86
N ILE A 146 1.43 13.59 2.17
CA ILE A 146 1.81 14.86 2.78
C ILE A 146 3.22 15.27 2.31
N CYS A 147 4.16 14.32 2.30
CA CYS A 147 5.50 14.57 1.78
C CYS A 147 5.47 14.93 0.29
N GLN A 148 4.62 14.27 -0.52
CA GLN A 148 4.41 14.63 -1.92
C GLN A 148 3.87 16.06 -2.08
N LEU A 149 2.87 16.46 -1.30
CA LEU A 149 2.32 17.82 -1.39
C LEU A 149 3.34 18.89 -1.01
N VAL A 150 4.10 18.66 0.05
CA VAL A 150 5.12 19.59 0.55
C VAL A 150 6.35 19.63 -0.36
N ALA A 151 6.73 18.50 -0.97
CA ALA A 151 7.88 18.41 -1.86
C ALA A 151 7.70 19.24 -3.13
N TYR A 152 6.48 19.40 -3.65
CA TYR A 152 6.23 20.16 -4.88
C TYR A 152 6.67 21.64 -4.82
N PRO A 153 6.20 22.48 -3.89
CA PRO A 153 6.64 23.86 -3.79
C PRO A 153 8.14 23.97 -3.46
N ILE A 154 8.69 23.06 -2.64
CA ILE A 154 10.13 23.03 -2.31
C ILE A 154 10.95 22.70 -3.56
N GLY A 155 10.56 21.71 -4.35
CA GLY A 155 11.24 21.33 -5.59
C GLY A 155 11.20 22.44 -6.64
N CYS A 156 10.05 23.12 -6.79
CA CYS A 156 9.90 24.29 -7.64
C CYS A 156 10.77 25.47 -7.16
N ALA A 157 10.84 25.72 -5.85
CA ALA A 157 11.70 26.75 -5.26
C ALA A 157 13.18 26.43 -5.48
N TRP A 158 13.59 25.18 -5.27
CA TRP A 158 14.95 24.71 -5.53
C TRP A 158 15.33 24.89 -7.00
N ALA A 159 14.45 24.51 -7.92
CA ALA A 159 14.68 24.69 -9.35
C ALA A 159 14.89 26.17 -9.74
N ARG A 160 14.26 27.10 -9.01
CA ARG A 160 14.34 28.54 -9.27
C ARG A 160 15.53 29.22 -8.60
N TRP A 161 15.94 28.78 -7.41
CA TRP A 161 16.90 29.51 -6.58
C TRP A 161 18.26 28.82 -6.41
N MET A 162 18.34 27.50 -6.58
CA MET A 162 19.60 26.78 -6.41
C MET A 162 20.52 27.01 -7.62
N PRO A 163 21.79 27.41 -7.42
CA PRO A 163 22.75 27.53 -8.51
C PRO A 163 22.98 26.20 -9.22
N GLU A 164 23.17 26.25 -10.54
CA GLU A 164 23.59 25.11 -11.33
C GLU A 164 25.11 24.91 -11.16
N HIS A 165 25.48 23.84 -10.46
CA HIS A 165 26.85 23.42 -10.28
C HIS A 165 26.98 21.93 -10.59
N GLU A 166 28.00 21.58 -11.36
CA GLU A 166 28.33 20.21 -11.68
C GLU A 166 29.57 19.77 -10.89
N PHE A 167 29.48 18.62 -10.24
CA PHE A 167 30.59 18.04 -9.52
C PHE A 167 30.68 16.53 -9.78
N ASN A 168 31.90 16.01 -9.71
CA ASN A 168 32.17 14.58 -9.87
C ASN A 168 32.33 13.93 -8.50
N TRP A 169 31.51 12.93 -8.21
CA TRP A 169 31.60 12.17 -6.96
C TRP A 169 31.51 10.67 -7.26
N PHE A 170 32.54 9.92 -6.84
CA PHE A 170 32.71 8.50 -7.14
C PHE A 170 32.60 8.13 -8.63
N GLY A 171 33.13 8.99 -9.51
CA GLY A 171 33.08 8.78 -10.96
C GLY A 171 31.72 9.08 -11.61
N LEU A 172 30.72 9.50 -10.82
CA LEU A 172 29.43 9.95 -11.32
C LEU A 172 29.39 11.49 -11.40
N LYS A 173 28.82 12.00 -12.49
CA LYS A 173 28.56 13.44 -12.69
C LYS A 173 27.25 13.81 -12.01
N TRP A 174 27.30 14.69 -11.02
CA TRP A 174 26.15 15.18 -10.29
C TRP A 174 25.89 16.64 -10.61
N LYS A 175 24.62 16.99 -10.80
CA LYS A 175 24.17 18.38 -10.91
C LYS A 175 23.38 18.77 -9.67
N THR A 176 23.71 19.90 -9.05
CA THR A 176 22.95 20.46 -7.91
C THR A 176 21.56 20.93 -8.32
N ASN A 177 21.42 21.45 -9.54
CA ASN A 177 20.15 21.84 -10.13
C ASN A 177 20.06 21.29 -11.57
N PRO A 178 19.33 20.19 -11.81
CA PRO A 178 19.19 19.59 -13.14
C PRO A 178 18.14 20.28 -14.03
N GLY A 179 17.62 21.44 -13.62
CA GLY A 179 16.60 22.20 -14.35
C GLY A 179 15.22 22.14 -13.69
N LYS A 180 14.15 22.25 -14.49
CA LYS A 180 12.76 22.26 -14.00
C LYS A 180 12.46 21.01 -13.17
N PHE A 181 11.77 21.21 -12.05
CA PHE A 181 11.35 20.11 -11.19
C PHE A 181 10.35 19.22 -11.92
N ASN A 182 10.73 17.98 -12.18
CA ASN A 182 9.93 17.05 -12.98
C ASN A 182 9.21 16.02 -12.10
N MET A 183 8.31 15.25 -12.73
CA MET A 183 7.53 14.23 -12.03
C MET A 183 8.39 13.09 -11.48
N LYS A 184 9.47 12.68 -12.16
CA LYS A 184 10.33 11.56 -11.72
C LYS A 184 11.12 11.89 -10.46
N GLU A 185 11.72 13.08 -10.38
CA GLU A 185 12.35 13.56 -9.13
C GLU A 185 11.35 13.60 -7.99
N HIS A 186 10.13 14.09 -8.29
CA HIS A 186 9.05 14.13 -7.33
C HIS A 186 8.65 12.72 -6.87
N THR A 187 8.56 11.76 -7.79
CA THR A 187 8.28 10.36 -7.48
C THR A 187 9.34 9.75 -6.57
N ILE A 188 10.63 10.00 -6.81
CA ILE A 188 11.71 9.48 -5.95
C ILE A 188 11.60 10.05 -4.52
N ILE A 189 11.28 11.34 -4.36
CA ILE A 189 11.01 11.94 -3.05
C ILE A 189 9.86 11.22 -2.34
N THR A 190 8.75 10.99 -3.04
CA THR A 190 7.57 10.30 -2.48
C THR A 190 7.85 8.83 -2.18
N VAL A 191 8.65 8.13 -2.99
CA VAL A 191 9.05 6.74 -2.74
C VAL A 191 9.85 6.64 -1.44
N MET A 192 10.82 7.55 -1.22
CA MET A 192 11.53 7.60 0.06
C MET A 192 10.58 7.78 1.25
N ALA A 193 9.56 8.64 1.11
CA ALA A 193 8.53 8.81 2.12
C ALA A 193 7.63 7.60 2.29
N ASN A 194 7.25 6.93 1.21
CA ASN A 194 6.43 5.74 1.26
C ASN A 194 7.15 4.59 1.98
N CYS A 195 8.47 4.45 1.78
CA CYS A 195 9.27 3.46 2.48
C CYS A 195 9.20 3.57 4.02
N THR A 196 9.06 4.79 4.55
CA THR A 196 9.04 5.01 6.01
C THR A 196 7.64 5.26 6.58
N LEU A 197 6.69 5.70 5.75
CA LEU A 197 5.36 6.16 6.16
C LEU A 197 4.22 5.27 5.64
N SER A 198 4.53 4.04 5.18
CA SER A 198 3.53 3.05 4.78
C SER A 198 2.79 2.42 5.97
N GLY A 199 3.35 2.55 7.19
CA GLY A 199 2.70 2.24 8.46
C GLY A 199 2.85 3.41 9.44
N PRO A 200 2.22 3.34 10.64
CA PRO A 200 2.27 4.42 11.61
C PRO A 200 3.71 4.70 12.06
N VAL A 201 4.47 3.65 12.41
CA VAL A 201 5.85 3.68 12.87
C VAL A 201 6.59 2.41 12.44
N ALA A 202 7.91 2.37 12.58
CA ALA A 202 8.66 1.13 12.37
C ALA A 202 8.28 0.09 13.43
N TYR A 203 7.98 -1.15 13.01
CA TYR A 203 7.54 -2.22 13.91
C TYR A 203 8.53 -2.50 15.06
N SER A 204 9.83 -2.30 14.83
CA SER A 204 10.87 -2.42 15.86
C SER A 204 10.60 -1.53 17.07
N LEU A 205 9.93 -0.39 16.87
CA LEU A 205 9.62 0.56 17.93
C LEU A 205 8.58 0.00 18.89
N ASP A 206 7.65 -0.86 18.46
CA ASP A 206 6.74 -1.56 19.37
C ASP A 206 7.52 -2.43 20.36
N THR A 207 8.52 -3.16 19.87
CA THR A 207 9.39 -3.98 20.73
C THR A 207 10.25 -3.11 21.65
N ILE A 208 10.86 -2.03 21.13
CA ILE A 208 11.69 -1.13 21.94
C ILE A 208 10.87 -0.45 23.05
N VAL A 209 9.68 0.05 22.72
CA VAL A 209 8.76 0.66 23.68
C VAL A 209 8.27 -0.37 24.68
N ALA A 210 7.97 -1.60 24.27
CA ALA A 210 7.59 -2.67 25.18
C ALA A 210 8.73 -3.05 26.14
N LEU A 211 9.97 -3.16 25.64
CA LEU A 211 11.15 -3.44 26.47
C LEU A 211 11.37 -2.37 27.53
N LYS A 212 11.27 -1.09 27.16
CA LYS A 212 11.42 0.02 28.11
C LYS A 212 10.22 0.16 29.05
N GLY A 213 9.01 0.03 28.51
CA GLY A 213 7.75 0.29 29.21
C GLY A 213 7.35 -0.83 30.17
N PHE A 214 7.32 -2.07 29.68
CA PHE A 214 6.86 -3.24 30.43
C PHE A 214 8.00 -4.03 31.08
N TYR A 215 9.13 -4.20 30.38
CA TYR A 215 10.27 -4.98 30.89
C TYR A 215 11.34 -4.14 31.59
N LYS A 216 11.19 -2.80 31.60
CA LYS A 216 12.11 -1.83 32.20
C LYS A 216 13.59 -2.00 31.77
N LYS A 217 13.81 -2.52 30.56
CA LYS A 217 15.15 -2.76 29.99
C LYS A 217 15.43 -1.76 28.86
N ASP A 218 16.53 -1.02 28.98
CA ASP A 218 17.06 -0.15 27.92
C ASP A 218 18.39 -0.70 27.42
N LEU A 219 18.43 -1.06 26.14
CA LEU A 219 19.58 -1.67 25.48
C LEU A 219 20.46 -0.63 24.78
N GLY A 220 20.14 0.65 24.94
CA GLY A 220 20.89 1.75 24.38
C GLY A 220 20.61 2.02 22.91
N TRP A 221 21.15 3.13 22.42
CA TRP A 221 20.86 3.65 21.09
C TRP A 221 21.45 2.78 19.96
N GLY A 222 22.62 2.17 20.17
CA GLY A 222 23.28 1.33 19.17
C GLY A 222 22.45 0.09 18.83
N PHE A 223 21.91 -0.58 19.86
CA PHE A 223 20.96 -1.68 19.69
C PHE A 223 19.71 -1.21 18.93
N ASN A 224 19.08 -0.11 19.37
CA ASN A 224 17.84 0.38 18.76
C ASN A 224 17.99 0.69 17.25
N ILE A 225 19.12 1.29 16.85
CA ILE A 225 19.41 1.59 15.43
C ILE A 225 19.64 0.30 14.65
N LEU A 226 20.50 -0.60 15.12
CA LEU A 226 20.79 -1.86 14.42
C LEU A 226 19.56 -2.75 14.32
N PHE A 227 18.78 -2.84 15.39
CA PHE A 227 17.51 -3.58 15.45
C PHE A 227 16.52 -3.02 14.42
N THR A 228 16.32 -1.70 14.40
CA THR A 228 15.40 -1.04 13.46
C THR A 228 15.85 -1.19 12.00
N ILE A 229 17.13 -0.96 11.70
CA ILE A 229 17.64 -1.08 10.33
C ILE A 229 17.56 -2.52 9.85
N SER A 230 18.00 -3.49 10.66
CA SER A 230 17.98 -4.90 10.29
C SER A 230 16.55 -5.36 9.98
N GLN A 231 15.59 -5.07 10.85
CA GLN A 231 14.19 -5.47 10.71
C GLN A 231 13.49 -4.82 9.51
N GLN A 232 13.72 -3.52 9.24
CA GLN A 232 13.10 -2.85 8.09
C GLN A 232 13.71 -3.31 6.75
N VAL A 233 15.03 -3.48 6.69
CA VAL A 233 15.73 -3.80 5.43
C VAL A 233 15.56 -5.26 5.03
N ILE A 234 15.36 -6.20 5.98
CA ILE A 234 15.00 -7.60 5.67
C ILE A 234 13.76 -7.65 4.76
N GLY A 235 12.73 -6.86 5.07
CA GLY A 235 11.50 -6.81 4.28
C GLY A 235 11.74 -6.37 2.84
N TYR A 236 12.60 -5.36 2.62
CA TYR A 236 12.96 -4.92 1.26
C TYR A 236 13.78 -5.94 0.48
N GLY A 237 14.66 -6.68 1.15
CA GLY A 237 15.38 -7.80 0.54
C GLY A 237 14.41 -8.86 0.02
N LEU A 238 13.45 -9.28 0.84
CA LEU A 238 12.45 -10.27 0.45
C LEU A 238 11.50 -9.76 -0.64
N ALA A 239 10.98 -8.54 -0.49
CA ALA A 239 10.09 -7.92 -1.47
C ALA A 239 10.75 -7.81 -2.86
N GLY A 240 12.06 -7.50 -2.89
CA GLY A 240 12.84 -7.41 -4.12
C GLY A 240 12.90 -8.72 -4.93
N ILE A 241 13.00 -9.86 -4.25
CA ILE A 241 13.00 -11.18 -4.89
C ILE A 241 11.59 -11.56 -5.37
N CYS A 242 10.56 -11.10 -4.64
CA CYS A 242 9.17 -11.38 -4.95
C CYS A 242 8.54 -10.44 -6.00
N ARG A 243 9.28 -9.47 -6.56
CA ARG A 243 8.76 -8.49 -7.57
C ARG A 243 8.11 -9.17 -8.78
N ARG A 244 8.64 -10.33 -9.19
CA ARG A 244 8.06 -11.16 -10.27
C ARG A 244 6.63 -11.59 -10.00
N PHE A 245 6.29 -11.83 -8.73
CA PHE A 245 4.96 -12.28 -8.32
C PHE A 245 4.05 -11.11 -7.93
N LEU A 246 4.61 -10.04 -7.35
CA LEU A 246 3.85 -8.98 -6.67
C LEU A 246 3.79 -7.64 -7.41
N VAL A 247 4.57 -7.45 -8.47
CA VAL A 247 4.71 -6.14 -9.15
C VAL A 247 4.59 -6.24 -10.67
N TRP A 248 5.23 -7.22 -11.30
CA TRP A 248 5.28 -7.31 -12.77
C TRP A 248 3.95 -7.68 -13.45
N PRO A 249 3.13 -8.58 -12.91
CA PRO A 249 1.87 -8.96 -13.55
C PRO A 249 0.88 -7.79 -13.56
N ALA A 250 0.13 -7.65 -14.66
CA ALA A 250 -0.88 -6.59 -14.79
C ALA A 250 -1.91 -6.61 -13.66
N ALA A 251 -2.31 -7.81 -13.20
CA ALA A 251 -3.27 -7.99 -12.12
C ALA A 251 -2.82 -7.47 -10.74
N MET A 252 -1.54 -7.18 -10.55
CA MET A 252 -1.01 -6.71 -9.26
C MET A 252 -1.19 -5.20 -9.10
N ILE A 253 -2.44 -4.78 -8.93
CA ILE A 253 -2.80 -3.37 -8.73
C ILE A 253 -2.59 -2.99 -7.27
N TRP A 254 -1.92 -1.86 -7.06
CA TRP A 254 -1.72 -1.25 -5.73
C TRP A 254 -2.51 0.07 -5.67
N PRO A 255 -3.77 0.07 -5.19
CA PRO A 255 -4.64 1.23 -5.35
C PRO A 255 -4.13 2.51 -4.66
N THR A 256 -3.42 2.37 -3.55
CA THR A 256 -2.71 3.46 -2.86
C THR A 256 -1.74 4.20 -3.79
N ASN A 257 -1.09 3.50 -4.74
CA ASN A 257 -0.18 4.11 -5.70
C ASN A 257 -0.93 4.93 -6.76
N LEU A 258 -2.14 4.53 -7.14
CA LEU A 258 -2.98 5.26 -8.10
C LEU A 258 -3.39 6.65 -7.58
N VAL A 259 -3.54 6.78 -6.26
CA VAL A 259 -3.76 8.08 -5.60
C VAL A 259 -2.52 8.96 -5.73
N ASN A 260 -1.32 8.42 -5.46
CA ASN A 260 -0.06 9.15 -5.62
C ASN A 260 0.14 9.62 -7.08
N THR A 261 -0.12 8.76 -8.07
CA THR A 261 0.00 9.12 -9.50
C THR A 261 -0.96 10.22 -9.90
N SER A 262 -2.22 10.13 -9.46
CA SER A 262 -3.23 11.14 -9.72
C SER A 262 -2.84 12.51 -9.14
N VAL A 263 -2.26 12.53 -7.94
CA VAL A 263 -1.75 13.76 -7.31
C VAL A 263 -0.54 14.31 -8.05
N PHE A 264 0.38 13.47 -8.55
CA PHE A 264 1.50 13.95 -9.37
C PHE A 264 1.00 14.69 -10.61
N TYR A 265 0.02 14.12 -11.31
CA TYR A 265 -0.58 14.79 -12.46
C TYR A 265 -1.31 16.06 -12.08
N ALA A 266 -2.07 16.09 -10.98
CA ALA A 266 -2.75 17.30 -10.55
C ALA A 266 -1.77 18.44 -10.18
N LEU A 267 -0.59 18.10 -9.66
CA LEU A 267 0.43 19.09 -9.28
C LEU A 267 1.30 19.56 -10.45
N HIS A 268 1.66 18.67 -11.38
CA HIS A 268 2.56 18.99 -12.49
C HIS A 268 1.82 19.38 -13.78
N ASP A 269 0.56 18.97 -13.96
CA ASP A 269 -0.26 19.28 -15.13
C ASP A 269 -1.32 20.34 -14.81
N HIS A 270 -1.02 21.58 -15.18
CA HIS A 270 -1.90 22.74 -14.99
C HIS A 270 -2.81 23.01 -16.19
N ARG A 271 -2.94 22.08 -17.15
CA ARG A 271 -3.84 22.24 -18.28
C ARG A 271 -5.30 22.33 -17.82
N GLY A 272 -6.11 23.07 -18.58
CA GLY A 272 -7.55 23.18 -18.33
C GLY A 272 -8.24 21.83 -18.45
N SER A 273 -9.39 21.67 -17.79
CA SER A 273 -10.22 20.48 -18.00
C SER A 273 -10.78 20.48 -19.42
N ASP A 274 -10.74 19.33 -20.07
CA ASP A 274 -11.40 19.09 -21.34
C ASP A 274 -12.90 18.84 -21.08
N PRO A 275 -13.81 19.78 -21.44
CA PRO A 275 -15.24 19.68 -21.12
C PRO A 275 -15.91 18.43 -21.71
N GLU A 276 -15.39 17.89 -22.81
CA GLU A 276 -15.91 16.66 -23.43
C GLU A 276 -15.64 15.43 -22.56
N ARG A 277 -14.55 15.45 -21.79
CA ARG A 277 -14.13 14.35 -20.90
C ARG A 277 -14.59 14.54 -19.45
N THR A 278 -15.06 15.73 -19.08
CA THR A 278 -15.45 16.09 -17.71
C THR A 278 -16.94 16.42 -17.55
N ASN A 279 -17.80 15.92 -18.45
CA ASN A 279 -19.25 16.16 -18.40
C ASN A 279 -19.60 17.66 -18.27
N GLY A 280 -18.88 18.53 -18.98
CA GLY A 280 -19.10 19.97 -18.98
C GLY A 280 -18.43 20.77 -17.84
N TRP A 281 -17.66 20.12 -16.95
CA TRP A 281 -16.92 20.83 -15.90
C TRP A 281 -15.71 21.59 -16.45
N SER A 282 -15.62 22.88 -16.15
CA SER A 282 -14.51 23.77 -16.55
C SER A 282 -13.42 23.96 -15.48
N VAL A 283 -13.61 23.37 -14.29
CA VAL A 283 -12.66 23.48 -13.19
C VAL A 283 -11.49 22.52 -13.44
N GLY A 284 -10.28 23.05 -13.60
CA GLY A 284 -9.07 22.25 -13.72
C GLY A 284 -8.75 21.45 -12.45
N ARG A 285 -8.05 20.31 -12.61
CA ARG A 285 -7.75 19.36 -11.53
C ARG A 285 -7.06 20.00 -10.33
N TYR A 286 -6.07 20.86 -10.58
CA TYR A 286 -5.34 21.58 -9.52
C TYR A 286 -6.25 22.51 -8.70
N ARG A 287 -7.16 23.24 -9.36
CA ARG A 287 -8.10 24.15 -8.67
C ARG A 287 -9.12 23.38 -7.84
N TYR A 288 -9.66 22.30 -8.40
CA TYR A 288 -10.58 21.43 -7.68
C TYR A 288 -9.92 20.84 -6.42
N PHE A 289 -8.69 20.35 -6.56
CA PHE A 289 -7.88 19.88 -5.44
C PHE A 289 -7.75 20.93 -4.33
N LEU A 290 -7.42 22.19 -4.66
CA LEU A 290 -7.31 23.27 -3.67
C LEU A 290 -8.64 23.57 -2.97
N TYR A 291 -9.77 23.52 -3.68
CA TYR A 291 -11.08 23.72 -3.07
C TYR A 291 -11.41 22.63 -2.04
N VAL A 292 -11.11 21.38 -2.37
CA VAL A 292 -11.32 20.25 -1.44
C VAL A 292 -10.39 20.35 -0.24
N VAL A 293 -9.11 20.69 -0.43
CA VAL A 293 -8.16 20.88 0.67
C VAL A 293 -8.61 21.99 1.62
N LEU A 294 -9.04 23.14 1.10
CA LEU A 294 -9.48 24.26 1.93
C LEU A 294 -10.80 23.94 2.65
N GLY A 295 -11.75 23.30 1.96
CA GLY A 295 -13.00 22.85 2.57
C GLY A 295 -12.76 21.82 3.68
N SER A 296 -11.88 20.86 3.43
CA SER A 296 -11.43 19.86 4.40
C SER A 296 -10.75 20.51 5.60
N PHE A 297 -9.82 21.45 5.39
CA PHE A 297 -9.17 22.19 6.46
C PHE A 297 -10.18 22.87 7.38
N CYS A 298 -11.19 23.56 6.84
CA CYS A 298 -12.22 24.18 7.65
C CYS A 298 -13.12 23.17 8.36
N TYR A 299 -13.43 22.03 7.70
CA TYR A 299 -14.32 21.01 8.24
C TYR A 299 -13.73 20.33 9.48
N HIS A 300 -12.46 19.96 9.46
CA HIS A 300 -11.83 19.20 10.56
C HIS A 300 -11.87 19.94 11.92
N TRP A 301 -11.95 21.28 11.93
CA TRP A 301 -12.10 22.05 13.18
C TRP A 301 -13.41 21.73 13.91
N PHE A 302 -14.46 21.30 13.20
CA PHE A 302 -15.75 20.99 13.80
C PHE A 302 -15.71 19.73 14.66
N PRO A 303 -15.43 18.53 14.13
CA PRO A 303 -15.38 17.33 14.94
C PRO A 303 -14.19 17.34 15.90
N GLU A 304 -13.06 17.98 15.58
CA GLU A 304 -11.86 17.86 16.44
C GLU A 304 -11.79 18.90 17.57
N LEU A 305 -12.33 20.11 17.37
CA LEU A 305 -12.16 21.22 18.31
C LEU A 305 -13.47 21.84 18.79
N ILE A 306 -14.37 22.19 17.87
CA ILE A 306 -15.58 22.98 18.18
C ILE A 306 -16.68 22.10 18.80
N ALA A 307 -16.88 20.89 18.28
CA ALA A 307 -17.92 19.95 18.70
C ALA A 307 -17.39 18.49 18.76
N PRO A 308 -16.54 18.14 19.74
CA PRO A 308 -15.91 16.82 19.85
C PRO A 308 -16.85 15.61 19.91
N PHE A 309 -18.10 15.82 20.34
CA PHE A 309 -19.11 14.76 20.35
C PHE A 309 -19.51 14.28 18.94
N LEU A 310 -19.17 15.04 17.89
CA LEU A 310 -19.39 14.65 16.49
C LEU A 310 -18.38 13.59 16.01
N SER A 311 -17.21 13.49 16.64
CA SER A 311 -16.24 12.44 16.33
C SER A 311 -16.78 11.06 16.68
N VAL A 312 -17.36 10.89 17.88
CA VAL A 312 -18.00 9.63 18.28
C VAL A 312 -19.47 9.89 18.60
N PHE A 313 -20.31 9.85 17.56
CA PHE A 313 -21.72 10.20 17.68
C PHE A 313 -22.57 9.03 18.20
N ALA A 314 -22.32 8.63 19.45
CA ALA A 314 -22.99 7.51 20.11
C ALA A 314 -24.33 7.93 20.76
N PHE A 315 -25.26 8.50 19.99
CA PHE A 315 -26.48 9.12 20.54
C PHE A 315 -27.36 8.17 21.38
N VAL A 316 -27.31 6.86 21.13
CA VAL A 316 -28.08 5.85 21.88
C VAL A 316 -27.64 5.79 23.34
N THR A 317 -26.36 6.04 23.64
CA THR A 317 -25.88 6.07 25.02
C THR A 317 -26.42 7.27 25.79
N TRP A 318 -26.79 8.37 25.11
CA TRP A 318 -27.38 9.55 25.75
C TRP A 318 -28.80 9.30 26.24
N ILE A 319 -29.53 8.38 25.61
CA ILE A 319 -30.89 8.01 26.03
C ILE A 319 -30.87 7.35 27.41
N LYS A 320 -29.87 6.51 27.69
CA LYS A 320 -29.70 5.85 28.98
C LYS A 320 -28.20 5.67 29.32
N PRO A 321 -27.56 6.73 29.85
CA PRO A 321 -26.10 6.79 30.00
C PRO A 321 -25.54 5.80 31.03
N ASN A 322 -26.34 5.42 32.03
CA ASN A 322 -25.89 4.54 33.12
C ASN A 322 -26.15 3.05 32.86
N SER A 323 -26.44 2.65 31.62
CA SER A 323 -26.70 1.23 31.28
C SER A 323 -25.45 0.58 30.70
N PRO A 324 -24.84 -0.40 31.41
CA PRO A 324 -23.66 -1.11 30.91
C PRO A 324 -23.90 -1.79 29.56
N VAL A 325 -25.04 -2.47 29.41
CA VAL A 325 -25.42 -3.16 28.17
C VAL A 325 -25.54 -2.20 26.98
N ILE A 326 -26.16 -1.02 27.19
CA ILE A 326 -26.28 -0.02 26.11
C ILE A 326 -24.90 0.52 25.72
N ASN A 327 -24.03 0.77 26.70
CA ASN A 327 -22.66 1.19 26.41
C ASN A 327 -21.85 0.09 25.71
N GLN A 328 -21.99 -1.17 26.11
CA GLN A 328 -21.32 -2.31 25.48
C GLN A 328 -21.72 -2.48 24.02
N LEU A 329 -23.00 -2.27 23.68
CA LEU A 329 -23.51 -2.43 22.31
C LEU A 329 -23.33 -1.18 21.45
N PHE A 330 -23.61 0.01 21.98
CA PHE A 330 -23.69 1.25 21.20
C PHE A 330 -22.67 2.32 21.59
N GLY A 331 -21.88 2.10 22.64
CA GLY A 331 -20.78 2.99 23.00
C GLY A 331 -19.66 2.92 21.95
N GLY A 332 -18.98 4.05 21.71
CA GLY A 332 -17.92 4.15 20.71
C GLY A 332 -16.48 4.10 21.26
N THR A 333 -16.31 4.02 22.59
CA THR A 333 -14.97 3.92 23.22
C THR A 333 -14.71 2.56 23.85
N SER A 334 -15.65 2.06 24.64
CA SER A 334 -15.57 0.75 25.32
C SER A 334 -16.65 -0.24 24.84
N GLY A 335 -17.30 0.07 23.72
CA GLY A 335 -18.44 -0.65 23.17
C GLY A 335 -18.27 -0.93 21.69
N LEU A 336 -19.11 -1.80 21.15
CA LEU A 336 -19.02 -2.32 19.78
C LEU A 336 -19.43 -1.31 18.72
N SER A 337 -20.07 -0.21 19.11
CA SER A 337 -20.59 0.81 18.20
C SER A 337 -21.45 0.22 17.07
N LEU A 338 -22.51 -0.54 17.39
CA LEU A 338 -23.41 -1.16 16.42
C LEU A 338 -24.06 -0.17 15.42
N ILE A 339 -24.12 1.11 15.78
CA ILE A 339 -24.50 2.20 14.86
C ILE A 339 -23.30 3.15 14.79
N PRO A 340 -22.30 2.86 13.94
CA PRO A 340 -21.07 3.63 13.88
C PRO A 340 -21.29 4.92 13.09
N ILE A 341 -21.68 5.99 13.77
CA ILE A 341 -21.81 7.33 13.19
C ILE A 341 -20.63 8.17 13.67
N THR A 342 -19.90 8.71 12.70
CA THR A 342 -18.83 9.68 12.92
C THR A 342 -18.89 10.75 11.85
N PHE A 343 -18.63 11.99 12.25
CA PHE A 343 -18.41 13.12 11.36
C PHE A 343 -16.92 13.48 11.30
N ASP A 344 -16.06 12.61 11.82
CA ASP A 344 -14.62 12.79 11.87
C ASP A 344 -13.96 11.84 10.86
N TRP A 345 -13.34 12.44 9.84
CA TRP A 345 -12.66 11.68 8.81
C TRP A 345 -11.44 10.92 9.33
N ASN A 346 -10.81 11.37 10.43
CA ASN A 346 -9.71 10.63 11.03
C ASN A 346 -10.18 9.30 11.60
N ILE A 347 -11.36 9.26 12.26
CA ILE A 347 -11.91 8.00 12.78
C ILE A 347 -12.19 6.99 11.66
N ILE A 348 -12.66 7.47 10.50
CA ILE A 348 -12.90 6.62 9.32
C ILE A 348 -11.58 6.06 8.77
N THR A 349 -10.53 6.89 8.72
CA THR A 349 -9.30 6.56 8.00
C THR A 349 -8.18 5.95 8.85
N GLN A 350 -8.29 6.00 10.17
CA GLN A 350 -7.22 5.56 11.08
C GLN A 350 -6.92 4.04 10.99
N PHE A 351 -7.94 3.20 10.75
CA PHE A 351 -7.77 1.73 10.78
C PHE A 351 -7.63 1.10 9.39
N VAL A 352 -8.53 1.41 8.44
CA VAL A 352 -8.57 0.77 7.11
C VAL A 352 -7.92 1.67 6.04
N LEU A 353 -7.13 2.68 6.43
CA LEU A 353 -6.71 3.77 5.54
C LEU A 353 -7.93 4.47 4.91
N SER A 354 -7.73 5.22 3.82
CA SER A 354 -8.86 5.82 3.09
C SER A 354 -9.67 4.72 2.39
N PRO A 355 -10.97 4.53 2.70
CA PRO A 355 -11.79 3.54 2.01
C PRO A 355 -11.99 3.90 0.54
N LEU A 356 -11.81 5.18 0.17
CA LEU A 356 -12.01 5.68 -1.20
C LEU A 356 -11.03 5.08 -2.21
N GLN A 357 -9.91 4.51 -1.77
CA GLN A 357 -8.90 3.94 -2.65
C GLN A 357 -9.14 2.46 -2.95
N PHE A 358 -9.95 1.74 -2.16
CA PHE A 358 -10.09 0.29 -2.30
C PHE A 358 -11.32 -0.09 -3.13
N PRO A 359 -11.26 -1.22 -3.86
CA PRO A 359 -12.40 -1.69 -4.64
C PRO A 359 -13.56 -2.10 -3.74
N VAL A 360 -14.79 -1.93 -4.25
CA VAL A 360 -16.03 -2.14 -3.48
C VAL A 360 -16.13 -3.55 -2.90
N PHE A 361 -15.73 -4.58 -3.66
CA PHE A 361 -15.80 -5.96 -3.19
C PHE A 361 -14.93 -6.19 -1.94
N ALA A 362 -13.76 -5.56 -1.87
CA ALA A 362 -12.84 -5.67 -0.74
C ALA A 362 -13.44 -4.96 0.49
N LEU A 363 -14.03 -3.78 0.29
CA LEU A 363 -14.73 -3.04 1.35
C LEU A 363 -15.92 -3.83 1.89
N LEU A 364 -16.72 -4.46 1.02
CA LEU A 364 -17.84 -5.31 1.43
C LEU A 364 -17.36 -6.55 2.19
N ASN A 365 -16.26 -7.19 1.75
CA ASN A 365 -15.70 -8.35 2.45
C ASN A 365 -15.24 -8.00 3.88
N VAL A 366 -14.51 -6.87 4.04
CA VAL A 366 -14.12 -6.35 5.34
C VAL A 366 -15.35 -5.99 6.18
N GLY A 367 -16.34 -5.31 5.59
CA GLY A 367 -17.59 -4.95 6.26
C GLY A 367 -18.37 -6.16 6.78
N CYS A 368 -18.56 -7.19 5.94
CA CYS A 368 -19.19 -8.45 6.35
C CYS A 368 -18.41 -9.15 7.46
N SER A 369 -17.07 -9.14 7.39
CA SER A 369 -16.22 -9.71 8.44
C SER A 369 -16.38 -8.98 9.77
N VAL A 370 -16.39 -7.64 9.75
CA VAL A 370 -16.63 -6.82 10.95
C VAL A 370 -18.01 -7.11 11.54
N MET A 371 -19.06 -7.16 10.72
CA MET A 371 -20.41 -7.50 11.18
C MET A 371 -20.46 -8.90 11.79
N LEU A 372 -19.87 -9.90 11.15
CA LEU A 372 -19.85 -11.27 11.67
C LEU A 372 -19.12 -11.35 13.02
N PHE A 373 -17.86 -10.91 13.08
CA PHE A 373 -17.03 -11.11 14.26
C PHE A 373 -17.40 -10.15 15.41
N PHE A 374 -17.66 -8.87 15.12
CA PHE A 374 -17.94 -7.88 16.16
C PHE A 374 -19.43 -7.73 16.46
N TRP A 375 -20.36 -7.82 15.49
CA TRP A 375 -21.78 -7.62 15.79
C TRP A 375 -22.50 -8.90 16.19
N VAL A 376 -22.04 -10.06 15.72
CA VAL A 376 -22.68 -11.35 16.00
C VAL A 376 -21.89 -12.12 17.04
N ILE A 377 -20.65 -12.51 16.71
CA ILE A 377 -19.88 -13.46 17.51
C ILE A 377 -19.43 -12.86 18.84
N THR A 378 -18.95 -11.61 18.85
CA THR A 378 -18.47 -10.96 20.09
C THR A 378 -19.58 -10.83 21.15
N PRO A 379 -20.77 -10.27 20.86
CA PRO A 379 -21.90 -10.29 21.80
C PRO A 379 -22.32 -11.70 22.20
N ALA A 380 -22.43 -12.62 21.23
CA ALA A 380 -22.84 -13.99 21.52
C ALA A 380 -21.91 -14.65 22.54
N LEU A 381 -20.59 -14.46 22.42
CA LEU A 381 -19.63 -14.98 23.37
C LEU A 381 -19.67 -14.21 24.70
N HIS A 382 -19.69 -12.87 24.65
CA HIS A 382 -19.65 -12.01 25.83
C HIS A 382 -20.82 -12.30 26.78
N TYR A 383 -22.04 -12.37 26.25
CA TYR A 383 -23.24 -12.57 27.06
C TYR A 383 -23.48 -14.04 27.47
N THR A 384 -22.71 -15.00 26.94
CA THR A 384 -22.71 -16.37 27.48
C THR A 384 -21.88 -16.51 28.77
N GLY A 385 -21.10 -15.49 29.14
CA GLY A 385 -20.19 -15.55 30.28
C GLY A 385 -18.94 -16.41 30.03
N ALA A 386 -18.70 -16.82 28.79
CA ALA A 386 -17.50 -17.59 28.43
C ALA A 386 -16.22 -16.80 28.75
N PHE A 387 -15.17 -17.51 29.19
CA PHE A 387 -13.86 -16.92 29.48
C PHE A 387 -13.89 -15.72 30.44
N TYR A 388 -14.78 -15.76 31.43
CA TYR A 388 -14.91 -14.70 32.45
C TYR A 388 -15.34 -13.34 31.88
N ALA A 389 -15.99 -13.34 30.70
CA ALA A 389 -16.39 -12.12 29.99
C ALA A 389 -17.27 -11.18 30.82
N GLU A 390 -18.08 -11.70 31.75
CA GLU A 390 -18.93 -10.86 32.63
C GLU A 390 -18.13 -9.92 33.53
N TYR A 391 -16.90 -10.30 33.89
CA TYR A 391 -16.03 -9.51 34.76
C TYR A 391 -15.10 -8.56 33.99
N LEU A 392 -15.17 -8.57 32.65
CA LEU A 392 -14.26 -7.83 31.78
C LEU A 392 -15.06 -6.90 30.86
N PRO A 393 -14.48 -5.76 30.42
CA PRO A 393 -15.08 -4.96 29.37
C PRO A 393 -15.26 -5.80 28.08
N ILE A 394 -16.29 -5.50 27.28
CA ILE A 394 -16.49 -6.19 26.00
C ILE A 394 -15.37 -5.88 25.01
N LEU A 395 -14.90 -4.63 25.00
CA LEU A 395 -13.76 -4.14 24.24
C LEU A 395 -12.81 -3.38 25.17
N ASP A 396 -11.59 -3.87 25.27
CA ASP A 396 -10.49 -3.26 26.01
C ASP A 396 -9.16 -3.85 25.55
N ASN A 397 -8.16 -3.00 25.34
CA ASN A 397 -6.81 -3.39 24.93
C ASN A 397 -5.94 -3.77 26.13
N THR A 398 -6.39 -3.48 27.36
CA THR A 398 -5.66 -3.79 28.58
C THR A 398 -5.75 -5.28 28.89
N ILE A 399 -4.60 -5.92 29.08
CA ILE A 399 -4.53 -7.29 29.61
C ILE A 399 -4.68 -7.20 31.13
N ARG A 400 -5.54 -8.04 31.71
CA ARG A 400 -5.91 -7.97 33.12
C ARG A 400 -5.48 -9.21 33.89
N ASP A 401 -5.29 -9.05 35.18
CA ASP A 401 -5.15 -10.16 36.13
C ASP A 401 -6.51 -10.60 36.70
N ASN A 402 -6.50 -11.63 37.55
CA ASN A 402 -7.65 -12.20 38.24
C ASN A 402 -8.37 -11.22 39.19
N THR A 403 -7.78 -10.06 39.49
CA THR A 403 -8.42 -9.00 40.27
C THR A 403 -9.05 -7.93 39.39
N GLY A 404 -8.86 -8.01 38.06
CA GLY A 404 -9.29 -7.01 37.09
C GLY A 404 -8.33 -5.83 36.94
N ALA A 405 -7.19 -5.82 37.66
CA ALA A 405 -6.13 -4.83 37.51
C ALA A 405 -5.32 -5.11 36.23
N ALA A 406 -4.55 -4.11 35.77
CA ALA A 406 -3.64 -4.31 34.64
C ALA A 406 -2.57 -5.35 34.99
N TYR A 407 -2.28 -6.25 34.05
CA TYR A 407 -1.37 -7.38 34.30
C TYR A 407 0.08 -6.91 34.45
N GLU A 408 0.69 -7.19 35.60
CA GLU A 408 2.09 -6.82 35.87
C GLU A 408 3.04 -7.94 35.45
N VAL A 409 3.67 -7.78 34.28
CA VAL A 409 4.55 -8.79 33.66
C VAL A 409 5.74 -9.12 34.57
N ALA A 410 6.26 -8.15 35.32
CA ALA A 410 7.40 -8.37 36.24
C ALA A 410 7.11 -9.44 37.31
N ASN A 411 5.84 -9.65 37.67
CA ASN A 411 5.46 -10.62 38.69
C ASN A 411 5.61 -12.06 38.23
N VAL A 412 5.71 -12.33 36.92
CA VAL A 412 5.85 -13.69 36.36
C VAL A 412 7.20 -13.95 35.72
N LEU A 413 8.13 -13.02 35.90
CA LEU A 413 9.49 -13.12 35.39
C LEU A 413 10.51 -13.33 36.52
N THR A 414 11.59 -14.00 36.18
CA THR A 414 12.84 -14.00 36.95
C THR A 414 13.58 -12.67 36.77
N PRO A 415 14.56 -12.33 37.63
CA PRO A 415 15.43 -11.17 37.42
C PRO A 415 16.11 -11.16 36.04
N ASP A 416 16.35 -12.34 35.45
CA ASP A 416 16.92 -12.52 34.11
C ASP A 416 15.87 -12.42 32.98
N LEU A 417 14.66 -11.92 33.27
CA LEU A 417 13.52 -11.79 32.34
C LEU A 417 13.05 -13.12 31.70
N LYS A 418 13.36 -14.25 32.34
CA LYS A 418 12.80 -15.56 31.95
C LYS A 418 11.47 -15.81 32.62
N PHE A 419 10.54 -16.43 31.90
CA PHE A 419 9.25 -16.83 32.42
C PHE A 419 9.38 -17.83 33.58
N ASP A 420 8.70 -17.52 34.69
CA ASP A 420 8.66 -18.34 35.90
C ASP A 420 7.25 -18.90 36.09
N VAL A 421 7.13 -20.23 35.89
CA VAL A 421 5.85 -20.94 35.96
C VAL A 421 5.27 -20.93 37.37
N GLU A 422 6.10 -20.97 38.41
CA GLU A 422 5.63 -20.99 39.80
C GLU A 422 5.06 -19.63 40.17
N LYS A 423 5.78 -18.56 39.82
CA LYS A 423 5.28 -17.19 40.01
C LYS A 423 4.00 -16.93 39.22
N TYR A 424 3.91 -17.41 37.98
CA TYR A 424 2.69 -17.29 37.18
C TYR A 424 1.48 -17.95 37.86
N LYS A 425 1.65 -19.18 38.35
CA LYS A 425 0.59 -19.90 39.08
C LYS A 425 0.22 -19.22 40.40
N ALA A 426 1.17 -18.57 41.06
CA ALA A 426 0.94 -17.84 42.30
C ALA A 426 0.30 -16.46 42.09
N TYR A 427 0.62 -15.78 40.98
CA TYR A 427 0.09 -14.45 40.65
C TYR A 427 -1.26 -14.56 39.94
N SER A 428 -1.26 -14.88 38.66
CA SER A 428 -2.48 -14.83 37.85
C SER A 428 -2.32 -15.36 36.43
N PRO A 429 -3.34 -16.05 35.87
CA PRO A 429 -3.47 -16.18 34.43
C PRO A 429 -3.82 -14.84 33.77
N LEU A 430 -3.60 -14.76 32.46
CA LEU A 430 -3.90 -13.57 31.66
C LEU A 430 -5.39 -13.56 31.28
N PHE A 431 -6.08 -12.46 31.57
CA PHE A 431 -7.47 -12.23 31.19
C PHE A 431 -7.56 -11.18 30.10
N LEU A 432 -8.30 -11.49 29.04
CA LEU A 432 -8.46 -10.65 27.86
C LEU A 432 -9.94 -10.32 27.67
N SER A 433 -10.23 -9.08 27.27
CA SER A 433 -11.59 -8.72 26.84
C SER A 433 -12.06 -9.61 25.68
N THR A 434 -13.38 -9.76 25.55
CA THR A 434 -13.96 -10.61 24.49
C THR A 434 -13.52 -10.14 23.09
N GLY A 435 -13.46 -8.83 22.86
CA GLY A 435 -12.97 -8.28 21.61
C GLY A 435 -11.48 -8.49 21.39
N ASN A 436 -10.64 -8.38 22.43
CA ASN A 436 -9.20 -8.62 22.30
C ASN A 436 -8.90 -10.11 22.03
N MET A 437 -9.67 -11.04 22.63
CA MET A 437 -9.60 -12.46 22.28
C MET A 437 -9.88 -12.72 20.80
N TRP A 438 -10.96 -12.14 20.25
CA TRP A 438 -11.29 -12.30 18.82
C TRP A 438 -10.25 -11.67 17.91
N PHE A 439 -9.69 -10.52 18.29
CA PHE A 439 -8.62 -9.88 17.54
C PHE A 439 -7.40 -10.82 17.38
N PHE A 440 -6.95 -11.45 18.48
CA PHE A 440 -5.86 -12.44 18.41
C PHE A 440 -6.25 -13.70 17.63
N GLY A 441 -7.45 -14.24 17.89
CA GLY A 441 -7.95 -15.43 17.18
C GLY A 441 -8.03 -15.21 15.67
N ALA A 442 -8.58 -14.08 15.23
CA ALA A 442 -8.65 -13.70 13.83
C ALA A 442 -7.25 -13.48 13.23
N SER A 443 -6.31 -12.92 13.98
CA SER A 443 -4.92 -12.74 13.53
C SER A 443 -4.22 -14.07 13.25
N PHE A 444 -4.41 -15.08 14.09
CA PHE A 444 -3.89 -16.43 13.82
C PHE A 444 -4.59 -17.11 12.64
N ALA A 445 -5.91 -16.94 12.53
CA ALA A 445 -6.69 -17.49 11.43
C ALA A 445 -6.30 -16.85 10.08
N ALA A 446 -5.99 -15.55 10.07
CA ALA A 446 -5.65 -14.80 8.85
C ALA A 446 -4.44 -15.40 8.12
N ILE A 447 -3.37 -15.78 8.83
CA ILE A 447 -2.17 -16.39 8.21
C ILE A 447 -2.54 -17.70 7.50
N THR A 448 -3.25 -18.58 8.19
CA THR A 448 -3.70 -19.85 7.61
C THR A 448 -4.67 -19.62 6.46
N SER A 449 -5.58 -18.65 6.59
CA SER A 449 -6.55 -18.28 5.57
C SER A 449 -5.86 -17.82 4.27
N VAL A 450 -4.82 -16.97 4.37
CA VAL A 450 -4.04 -16.54 3.20
C VAL A 450 -3.41 -17.74 2.49
N LEU A 451 -2.78 -18.66 3.23
CA LEU A 451 -2.16 -19.85 2.63
C LEU A 451 -3.19 -20.76 1.94
N VAL A 452 -4.32 -21.02 2.60
CA VAL A 452 -5.41 -21.85 2.06
C VAL A 452 -6.04 -21.18 0.84
N HIS A 453 -6.31 -19.88 0.91
CA HIS A 453 -6.87 -19.11 -0.20
C HIS A 453 -5.94 -19.11 -1.41
N THR A 454 -4.65 -18.80 -1.22
CA THR A 454 -3.65 -18.84 -2.30
C THR A 454 -3.54 -20.24 -2.91
N PHE A 455 -3.62 -21.31 -2.11
CA PHE A 455 -3.60 -22.67 -2.64
C PHE A 455 -4.87 -23.04 -3.42
N LEU A 456 -6.05 -22.60 -2.97
CA LEU A 456 -7.32 -22.94 -3.60
C LEU A 456 -7.58 -22.17 -4.90
N TYR A 457 -7.19 -20.89 -4.95
CA TYR A 457 -7.52 -20.00 -6.08
C TYR A 457 -6.31 -19.65 -6.94
N GLU A 458 -5.15 -19.40 -6.32
CA GLU A 458 -3.99 -18.82 -7.03
C GLU A 458 -2.89 -19.83 -7.38
N ARG A 459 -3.05 -21.12 -7.02
CA ARG A 459 -2.00 -22.14 -7.23
C ARG A 459 -1.53 -22.25 -8.68
N ALA A 460 -2.45 -22.13 -9.64
CA ALA A 460 -2.14 -22.27 -11.06
C ALA A 460 -1.31 -21.08 -11.54
N VAL A 461 -1.70 -19.87 -11.14
CA VAL A 461 -1.01 -18.62 -11.43
C VAL A 461 0.40 -18.64 -10.82
N VAL A 462 0.52 -18.99 -9.53
CA VAL A 462 1.80 -19.07 -8.83
C VAL A 462 2.71 -20.11 -9.48
N TRP A 463 2.20 -21.28 -9.85
CA TRP A 463 2.99 -22.35 -10.48
C TRP A 463 3.42 -22.01 -11.90
N ALA A 464 2.52 -21.47 -12.72
CA ALA A 464 2.82 -21.00 -14.06
C ALA A 464 3.92 -19.92 -14.02
N ARG A 465 3.75 -18.94 -13.13
CA ARG A 465 4.73 -17.88 -12.88
C ARG A 465 5.99 -18.37 -12.18
N PHE A 466 6.05 -19.57 -11.62
CA PHE A 466 7.30 -20.13 -11.12
C PHE A 466 8.08 -20.81 -12.27
N LYS A 467 7.38 -21.59 -13.09
CA LYS A 467 7.96 -22.37 -14.21
C LYS A 467 8.44 -21.52 -15.37
N ASP A 468 7.69 -20.48 -15.74
CA ASP A 468 8.04 -19.58 -16.82
C ASP A 468 8.18 -18.16 -16.28
N SER A 469 9.34 -17.54 -16.50
CA SER A 469 9.61 -16.17 -16.06
C SER A 469 9.17 -15.13 -17.07
N ARG A 470 8.73 -15.56 -18.26
CA ARG A 470 8.33 -14.70 -19.37
C ARG A 470 6.83 -14.75 -19.67
N VAL A 471 6.02 -15.41 -18.83
CA VAL A 471 4.56 -15.46 -19.00
C VAL A 471 4.04 -14.04 -19.29
N GLU A 472 3.53 -13.86 -20.51
CA GLU A 472 3.42 -12.59 -21.25
C GLU A 472 2.32 -11.65 -20.75
N ASP A 473 1.96 -11.71 -19.47
CA ASP A 473 0.93 -10.86 -18.87
C ASP A 473 1.50 -9.54 -18.32
N GLU A 474 2.40 -8.93 -19.10
CA GLU A 474 3.04 -7.67 -18.75
C GLU A 474 2.20 -6.47 -19.17
N ASP A 475 1.82 -5.67 -18.19
CA ASP A 475 1.14 -4.40 -18.41
C ASP A 475 1.98 -3.42 -19.28
N VAL A 476 1.32 -2.51 -20.00
CA VAL A 476 1.97 -1.47 -20.82
C VAL A 476 3.03 -0.69 -20.02
N HIS A 477 2.78 -0.40 -18.74
CA HIS A 477 3.71 0.35 -17.89
C HIS A 477 4.99 -0.46 -17.60
N ARG A 478 4.88 -1.79 -17.49
CA ARG A 478 6.04 -2.68 -17.31
C ARG A 478 6.88 -2.74 -18.59
N ARG A 479 6.23 -2.83 -19.76
CA ARG A 479 6.90 -2.78 -21.07
C ARG A 479 7.66 -1.48 -21.27
N LEU A 480 7.07 -0.33 -20.89
CA LEU A 480 7.77 0.98 -20.92
C LEU A 480 9.00 1.04 -20.02
N MET A 481 9.02 0.26 -18.93
CA MET A 481 10.14 0.19 -18.01
C MET A 481 11.31 -0.68 -18.50
N ARG A 482 11.11 -1.54 -19.52
CA ARG A 482 12.16 -2.44 -20.05
C ARG A 482 13.39 -1.70 -20.59
N LYS A 483 13.26 -0.42 -20.97
CA LYS A 483 14.39 0.42 -21.39
C LYS A 483 15.36 0.75 -20.26
N PHE A 484 14.96 0.58 -19.00
CA PHE A 484 15.81 0.82 -17.83
C PHE A 484 16.44 -0.48 -17.35
N LYS A 485 17.74 -0.43 -17.06
CA LYS A 485 18.45 -1.58 -16.49
C LYS A 485 17.90 -1.92 -15.11
N GLU A 486 17.50 -3.16 -14.93
CA GLU A 486 16.96 -3.63 -13.66
C GLU A 486 18.06 -3.94 -12.64
N VAL A 487 17.68 -3.86 -11.36
CA VAL A 487 18.52 -4.36 -10.27
C VAL A 487 18.48 -5.90 -10.27
N PRO A 488 19.64 -6.58 -10.35
CA PRO A 488 19.71 -8.03 -10.32
C PRO A 488 19.18 -8.63 -9.01
N ASP A 489 18.56 -9.81 -9.07
CA ASP A 489 17.97 -10.44 -7.89
C ASP A 489 18.99 -10.78 -6.78
N TRP A 490 20.25 -11.03 -7.15
CA TRP A 490 21.30 -11.31 -6.18
C TRP A 490 21.59 -10.12 -5.24
N TRP A 491 21.35 -8.87 -5.68
CA TRP A 491 21.47 -7.70 -4.80
C TRP A 491 20.47 -7.79 -3.65
N TYR A 492 19.23 -8.13 -3.96
CA TYR A 492 18.18 -8.28 -2.96
C TYR A 492 18.43 -9.48 -2.03
N MET A 493 18.92 -10.61 -2.58
CA MET A 493 19.35 -11.76 -1.78
C MET A 493 20.51 -11.42 -0.84
N LEU A 494 21.51 -10.68 -1.31
CA LEU A 494 22.65 -10.26 -0.49
C LEU A 494 22.18 -9.36 0.66
N ILE A 495 21.35 -8.35 0.36
CA ILE A 495 20.76 -7.46 1.37
C ILE A 495 19.96 -8.28 2.39
N PHE A 496 19.13 -9.21 1.94
CA PHE A 496 18.35 -10.10 2.80
C PHE A 496 19.25 -10.91 3.75
N VAL A 497 20.25 -11.60 3.22
CA VAL A 497 21.15 -12.46 4.03
C VAL A 497 21.95 -11.64 5.04
N VAL A 498 22.52 -10.50 4.62
CA VAL A 498 23.31 -9.64 5.52
C VAL A 498 22.44 -9.07 6.64
N MET A 499 21.24 -8.59 6.32
CA MET A 499 20.35 -8.00 7.32
C MET A 499 19.71 -9.05 8.23
N LEU A 500 19.45 -10.25 7.71
CA LEU A 500 19.02 -11.40 8.51
C LEU A 500 20.10 -11.84 9.50
N ALA A 501 21.36 -11.93 9.04
CA ALA A 501 22.49 -12.22 9.92
C ALA A 501 22.65 -11.14 11.00
N LEU A 502 22.54 -9.86 10.62
CA LEU A 502 22.55 -8.74 11.57
C LEU A 502 21.42 -8.86 12.59
N ALA A 503 20.19 -9.15 12.15
CA ALA A 503 19.04 -9.34 13.05
C ALA A 503 19.26 -10.50 14.02
N MET A 504 19.79 -11.64 13.55
CA MET A 504 20.16 -12.76 14.41
C MET A 504 21.21 -12.35 15.46
N VAL A 505 22.26 -11.62 15.05
CA VAL A 505 23.30 -11.12 15.96
C VAL A 505 22.74 -10.13 16.96
N VAL A 506 21.80 -9.27 16.58
CA VAL A 506 21.17 -8.32 17.50
C VAL A 506 20.30 -9.06 18.53
N CYS A 507 19.47 -10.01 18.08
CA CYS A 507 18.61 -10.80 18.97
C CYS A 507 19.39 -11.75 19.88
N GLN A 508 20.52 -12.31 19.41
CA GLN A 508 21.39 -13.19 20.20
C GLN A 508 22.47 -12.43 20.97
N GLY A 509 22.86 -11.24 20.55
CA GLY A 509 23.87 -10.40 21.22
C GLY A 509 23.40 -9.95 22.61
N GLU A 510 22.09 -9.84 22.81
CA GLU A 510 21.51 -9.71 24.14
C GLU A 510 21.72 -10.96 25.02
N PHE A 511 21.83 -12.15 24.43
CA PHE A 511 22.19 -13.38 25.15
C PHE A 511 23.68 -13.43 25.50
N LEU A 512 24.55 -12.69 24.80
CA LEU A 512 26.00 -12.68 25.00
C LEU A 512 26.48 -11.54 25.93
N SER A 513 25.61 -10.59 26.26
CA SER A 513 25.89 -9.47 27.18
C SER A 513 25.17 -9.58 28.52
N LEU A 514 24.40 -10.66 28.73
CA LEU A 514 24.04 -11.23 30.03
C LEU A 514 25.09 -12.28 30.42
#